data_AF-A0A958SFR8-F1
#
_entry.id   AF-A0A958SFR8-F1
#
_cell.length_a   1.000
_cell.length_b   1.000
_cell.length_c   1.000
_cell.angle_alpha   90.00
_cell.angle_beta   90.00
_cell.angle_gamma   90.00
#
_symmetry.space_group_name_H-M   'P 1'
#
loop_
_entity.id
_entity.type
_entity.pdbx_description
1 polymer ?
#
loop_
_entity_poly.entity_id
_entity_poly.type
_entity_poly.pdbx_seq_one_letter_code
_entity_poly.pdbx_strand_id
1 'polypeptide(L)'
;MKKKWYDNGIKFQCQGSGKCCTSHGEYGYVYLTLKDRRRMAKLLNISTSAFTKKYCEKERSSFYLKEKKNSDGSINPDCLFLENKKCSVYEARPTQCRTWPFWPDTLNAKTWSKEVLNFCPGVNKGRLYSKKEIEEICLEEQIAEKEIFR
;
A
#
# COMPACT_ATOMS: atom_id res chain seq x y z
N MET A 1 -9.58 28.34 -5.95
CA MET A 1 -8.78 27.11 -5.68
C MET A 1 -7.59 27.09 -6.64
N LYS A 2 -6.37 26.78 -6.17
CA LYS A 2 -5.21 26.62 -7.06
C LYS A 2 -5.39 25.36 -7.92
N LYS A 3 -5.15 25.48 -9.23
CA LYS A 3 -5.21 24.38 -10.20
C LYS A 3 -4.22 23.28 -9.78
N LYS A 4 -4.69 22.04 -9.61
CA LYS A 4 -3.79 20.90 -9.34
C LYS A 4 -3.29 20.35 -10.68
N TRP A 5 -2.08 19.79 -10.69
CA TRP A 5 -1.49 19.26 -11.93
C TRP A 5 -2.26 18.05 -12.46
N TYR A 6 -2.99 17.34 -11.60
CA TYR A 6 -3.85 16.20 -11.91
C TYR A 6 -5.33 16.59 -12.09
N ASP A 7 -5.66 17.87 -12.35
CA ASP A 7 -7.04 18.31 -12.55
C ASP A 7 -7.75 17.54 -13.69
N ASN A 8 -7.00 17.11 -14.72
CA ASN A 8 -7.52 16.31 -15.83
C ASN A 8 -7.57 14.79 -15.52
N GLY A 9 -7.27 14.41 -14.28
CA GLY A 9 -7.16 13.01 -13.85
C GLY A 9 -5.84 12.35 -14.22
N ILE A 10 -5.69 11.10 -13.77
CA ILE A 10 -4.50 10.28 -13.97
C ILE A 10 -4.94 8.90 -14.44
N LYS A 11 -4.34 8.39 -15.53
CA LYS A 11 -4.52 6.98 -15.92
C LYS A 11 -3.66 6.09 -15.04
N PHE A 12 -4.27 5.11 -14.41
CA PHE A 12 -3.54 4.15 -13.60
C PHE A 12 -4.16 2.74 -13.65
N GLN A 13 -3.30 1.73 -13.70
CA GLN A 13 -3.67 0.34 -13.44
C GLN A 13 -2.47 -0.41 -12.90
N CYS A 14 -2.61 -1.02 -11.73
CA CYS A 14 -1.59 -1.90 -11.18
C CYS A 14 -1.29 -3.03 -12.17
N GLN A 15 -0.02 -3.18 -12.53
CA GLN A 15 0.45 -4.21 -13.49
C GLN A 15 0.92 -5.49 -12.79
N GLY A 16 0.74 -5.60 -11.47
CA GLY A 16 1.26 -6.73 -10.69
C GLY A 16 2.80 -6.86 -10.78
N SER A 17 3.50 -5.74 -10.94
CA SER A 17 4.96 -5.72 -11.15
C SER A 17 5.78 -6.04 -9.90
N GLY A 18 5.15 -6.06 -8.72
CA GLY A 18 5.80 -6.21 -7.43
C GLY A 18 6.61 -5.00 -6.96
N LYS A 19 6.97 -4.06 -7.84
CA LYS A 19 7.89 -2.94 -7.52
C LYS A 19 7.44 -2.14 -6.29
N CYS A 20 6.17 -1.72 -6.22
CA CYS A 20 5.64 -0.97 -5.08
C CYS A 20 5.31 -1.83 -3.84
N CYS A 21 5.36 -3.16 -3.98
CA CYS A 21 5.08 -4.10 -2.89
C CYS A 21 6.37 -4.65 -2.26
N THR A 22 7.49 -4.58 -2.98
CA THR A 22 8.83 -4.93 -2.53
C THR A 22 9.39 -3.83 -1.62
N SER A 23 10.09 -4.22 -0.56
CA SER A 23 10.78 -3.31 0.34
C SER A 23 11.99 -2.67 -0.34
N HIS A 24 12.19 -1.36 -0.14
CA HIS A 24 13.32 -0.60 -0.70
C HIS A 24 14.30 -0.15 0.39
N GLY A 25 14.57 -1.03 1.36
CA GLY A 25 15.49 -0.77 2.48
C GLY A 25 14.73 -0.37 3.74
N GLU A 26 15.05 0.79 4.32
CA GLU A 26 14.44 1.30 5.56
C GLU A 26 12.94 1.62 5.44
N TYR A 27 12.42 1.68 4.20
CA TYR A 27 11.03 1.96 3.86
C TYR A 27 10.34 0.68 3.35
N GLY A 28 9.99 -0.23 4.26
CA GLY A 28 9.46 -1.56 3.93
C GLY A 28 8.18 -1.96 4.65
N TYR A 29 7.78 -1.24 5.71
CA TYR A 29 6.66 -1.66 6.53
C TYR A 29 5.31 -1.29 5.89
N VAL A 30 4.45 -2.30 5.83
CA VAL A 30 3.04 -2.14 5.46
C VAL A 30 2.24 -2.01 6.75
N TYR A 31 1.95 -0.78 7.15
CA TYR A 31 1.18 -0.49 8.34
C TYR A 31 -0.32 -0.74 8.12
N LEU A 32 -1.02 -1.08 9.21
CA LEU A 32 -2.38 -1.58 9.18
C LEU A 32 -3.27 -0.86 10.19
N THR A 33 -4.40 -0.34 9.71
CA THR A 33 -5.53 0.02 10.57
C THR A 33 -6.22 -1.23 11.13
N LEU A 34 -7.13 -1.05 12.09
CA LEU A 34 -8.00 -2.17 12.50
C LEU A 34 -8.91 -2.63 11.34
N LYS A 35 -9.34 -1.70 10.48
CA LYS A 35 -10.14 -2.00 9.29
C LYS A 35 -9.38 -2.87 8.28
N ASP A 36 -8.08 -2.63 8.11
CA ASP A 36 -7.22 -3.44 7.25
C ASP A 36 -7.09 -4.86 7.79
N ARG A 37 -6.77 -5.01 9.07
CA ARG A 37 -6.65 -6.33 9.72
C ARG A 37 -7.96 -7.12 9.62
N ARG A 38 -9.12 -6.47 9.82
CA ARG A 38 -10.44 -7.12 9.64
C ARG A 38 -10.66 -7.59 8.21
N ARG A 39 -10.32 -6.75 7.22
CA ARG A 39 -10.47 -7.08 5.80
C ARG A 39 -9.59 -8.26 5.38
N MET A 40 -8.32 -8.25 5.78
CA MET A 40 -7.38 -9.33 5.48
C MET A 40 -7.75 -10.62 6.21
N ALA A 41 -8.15 -10.54 7.48
CA ALA A 41 -8.64 -11.70 8.24
C ALA A 41 -9.87 -12.36 7.58
N LYS A 42 -10.80 -11.55 7.06
CA LYS A 42 -11.98 -12.03 6.34
C LYS A 42 -11.60 -12.81 5.07
N LEU A 43 -10.64 -12.32 4.28
CA LEU A 43 -10.16 -13.03 3.09
C LEU A 43 -9.53 -14.38 3.44
N LEU A 44 -8.78 -14.44 4.53
CA LEU A 44 -8.12 -15.66 5.00
C LEU A 44 -9.03 -16.59 5.82
N ASN A 45 -10.31 -16.23 5.99
CA ASN A 45 -11.29 -16.97 6.78
C ASN A 45 -10.83 -17.27 8.22
N ILE A 46 -10.21 -16.28 8.87
CA ILE A 46 -9.78 -16.37 10.27
C ILE A 46 -10.28 -15.15 11.07
N SER A 47 -10.25 -15.25 12.40
CA SER A 47 -10.60 -14.11 13.26
C SER A 47 -9.57 -12.99 13.14
N THR A 48 -9.97 -11.74 13.39
CA THR A 48 -9.05 -10.58 13.40
C THR A 48 -7.96 -10.75 14.45
N SER A 49 -8.26 -11.38 15.59
CA SER A 49 -7.28 -11.70 16.63
C SER A 49 -6.23 -12.70 16.12
N ALA A 50 -6.67 -13.79 15.49
CA ALA A 50 -5.77 -14.78 14.89
C ALA A 50 -4.90 -14.16 13.79
N PHE A 51 -5.49 -13.31 12.93
CA PHE A 51 -4.76 -12.59 11.91
C PHE A 51 -3.67 -11.70 12.51
N THR A 52 -4.04 -10.88 13.51
CA THR A 52 -3.12 -9.95 14.17
C THR A 52 -1.95 -10.72 14.79
N LYS A 53 -2.23 -11.82 15.51
CA LYS A 53 -1.19 -12.63 16.15
C LYS A 53 -0.25 -13.30 15.14
N LYS A 54 -0.80 -13.81 14.04
CA LYS A 54 -0.04 -14.62 13.07
C LYS A 54 0.75 -13.77 12.08
N TYR A 55 0.20 -12.64 11.63
CA TYR A 55 0.70 -11.91 10.47
C TYR A 55 1.18 -10.48 10.77
N CYS A 56 0.91 -9.94 11.96
CA CYS A 56 1.32 -8.59 12.32
C CYS A 56 2.41 -8.59 13.39
N GLU A 57 3.33 -7.62 13.29
CA GLU A 57 4.10 -7.15 14.44
C GLU A 57 3.53 -5.83 14.94
N LYS A 58 3.92 -5.45 16.15
CA LYS A 58 3.51 -4.21 16.80
C LYS A 58 4.74 -3.38 17.13
N GLU A 59 4.73 -2.13 16.67
CA GLU A 59 5.70 -1.12 17.07
C GLU A 59 4.93 0.04 17.72
N ARG A 60 5.22 0.32 18.99
CA ARG A 60 4.48 1.31 19.80
C ARG A 60 2.96 1.06 19.77
N SER A 61 2.17 1.95 19.19
CA SER A 61 0.71 1.84 19.03
C SER A 61 0.30 1.23 17.68
N SER A 62 1.23 1.07 16.74
CA SER A 62 0.96 0.73 15.34
C SER A 62 1.19 -0.76 15.05
N PHE A 63 0.39 -1.32 14.14
CA PHE A 63 0.59 -2.67 13.62
C PHE A 63 1.08 -2.62 12.18
N TYR A 64 2.00 -3.50 11.82
CA TYR A 64 2.46 -3.69 10.43
C TYR A 64 2.59 -5.17 10.09
N LEU A 65 2.58 -5.50 8.79
CA LEU A 65 2.76 -6.86 8.31
C LEU A 65 4.19 -7.36 8.54
N LYS A 66 4.31 -8.60 9.01
CA LYS A 66 5.61 -9.28 9.14
C LYS A 66 6.35 -9.36 7.80
N GLU A 67 7.66 -9.42 7.91
CA GLU A 67 8.56 -9.80 6.84
C GLU A 67 8.52 -11.33 6.60
N LYS A 68 8.93 -11.76 5.41
CA LYS A 68 8.99 -13.19 5.08
C LYS A 68 10.26 -13.82 5.66
N LYS A 69 10.11 -14.86 6.48
CA LYS A 69 11.24 -15.72 6.90
C LYS A 69 11.44 -16.83 5.88
N ASN A 70 12.66 -16.97 5.38
CA ASN A 70 13.07 -18.05 4.48
C ASN A 70 13.36 -19.33 5.27
N SER A 71 13.38 -20.47 4.58
CA SER A 71 13.61 -21.80 5.21
C SER A 71 15.00 -21.95 5.84
N ASP A 72 15.98 -21.18 5.38
CA ASP A 72 17.35 -21.14 5.92
C ASP A 72 17.51 -20.20 7.13
N GLY A 73 16.41 -19.58 7.58
CA GLY A 73 16.40 -18.62 8.70
C GLY A 73 16.71 -17.18 8.31
N SER A 74 17.06 -16.89 7.04
CA SER A 74 17.24 -15.53 6.56
C SER A 74 15.90 -14.76 6.48
N ILE A 75 15.95 -13.44 6.64
CA ILE A 75 14.78 -12.56 6.54
C ILE A 75 14.79 -11.88 5.18
N ASN A 76 13.69 -12.03 4.44
CA ASN A 76 13.40 -11.22 3.28
C ASN A 76 12.62 -9.98 3.77
N PRO A 77 13.12 -8.75 3.51
CA PRO A 77 12.49 -7.51 3.97
C PRO A 77 11.13 -7.23 3.31
N ASP A 78 10.76 -8.00 2.28
CA ASP A 78 9.43 -7.92 1.67
C ASP A 78 8.33 -8.39 2.63
N CYS A 79 7.14 -7.83 2.44
CA CYS A 79 5.91 -8.28 3.09
C CYS A 79 5.73 -9.81 2.94
N LEU A 80 5.33 -10.49 4.01
CA LEU A 80 5.12 -11.94 4.05
C LEU A 80 4.16 -12.48 2.97
N PHE A 81 3.25 -11.63 2.47
CA PHE A 81 2.26 -11.96 1.45
C PHE A 81 2.76 -11.68 0.02
N LEU A 82 4.00 -11.23 -0.16
CA LEU A 82 4.60 -11.07 -1.47
C LEU A 82 5.25 -12.39 -1.91
N GLU A 83 4.65 -13.04 -2.91
CA GLU A 83 5.11 -14.30 -3.49
C GLU A 83 5.33 -14.12 -4.98
N ASN A 84 6.52 -14.44 -5.48
CA ASN A 84 6.85 -14.32 -6.91
C ASN A 84 6.48 -12.93 -7.49
N LYS A 85 6.75 -11.87 -6.72
CA LYS A 85 6.41 -10.46 -7.05
C LYS A 85 4.92 -10.15 -7.14
N LYS A 86 4.05 -11.04 -6.65
CA LYS A 86 2.59 -10.88 -6.60
C LYS A 86 2.09 -10.98 -5.17
N CYS A 87 1.13 -10.13 -4.81
CA CYS A 87 0.50 -10.19 -3.50
C CYS A 87 -0.48 -11.37 -3.46
N SER A 88 -0.27 -12.33 -2.56
CA SER A 88 -1.16 -13.50 -2.40
C SER A 88 -2.52 -13.14 -1.80
N VAL A 89 -2.66 -11.94 -1.23
CA VAL A 89 -3.91 -11.38 -0.67
C VAL A 89 -4.35 -10.12 -1.40
N TYR A 90 -4.17 -10.07 -2.73
CA TYR A 90 -4.37 -8.87 -3.55
C TYR A 90 -5.73 -8.17 -3.36
N GLU A 91 -6.80 -8.96 -3.21
CA GLU A 91 -8.17 -8.46 -3.02
C GLU A 91 -8.41 -7.80 -1.67
N ALA A 92 -7.61 -8.15 -0.65
CA ALA A 92 -7.71 -7.61 0.69
C ALA A 92 -6.58 -6.64 1.04
N ARG A 93 -5.82 -6.17 0.04
CA ARG A 93 -4.69 -5.25 0.25
C ARG A 93 -5.03 -4.14 1.24
N PRO A 94 -4.14 -3.84 2.21
CA PRO A 94 -4.35 -2.78 3.18
C PRO A 94 -4.44 -1.41 2.49
N THR A 95 -4.93 -0.40 3.21
CA THR A 95 -5.14 0.95 2.67
C THR A 95 -3.89 1.46 1.97
N GLN A 96 -2.73 1.46 2.64
CA GLN A 96 -1.44 1.85 2.07
C GLN A 96 -1.17 1.19 0.70
N CYS A 97 -1.31 -0.13 0.59
CA CYS A 97 -1.03 -0.85 -0.67
C CYS A 97 -2.06 -0.62 -1.79
N ARG A 98 -3.31 -0.27 -1.47
CA ARG A 98 -4.37 -0.09 -2.48
C ARG A 98 -4.52 1.36 -2.93
N THR A 99 -4.09 2.31 -2.10
CA THR A 99 -4.12 3.75 -2.38
C THR A 99 -2.92 4.19 -3.23
N TRP A 100 -1.84 3.39 -3.31
CA TRP A 100 -0.74 3.64 -4.24
C TRP A 100 -1.23 3.75 -5.70
N PRO A 101 -0.81 4.77 -6.48
CA PRO A 101 0.21 5.78 -6.20
C PRO A 101 -0.36 7.14 -5.78
N PHE A 102 -1.56 7.19 -5.19
CA PHE A 102 -2.25 8.43 -4.85
C PHE A 102 -2.06 8.84 -3.39
N TRP A 103 -0.87 8.61 -2.84
CA TRP A 103 -0.51 9.06 -1.50
C TRP A 103 -0.24 10.58 -1.47
N PRO A 104 -0.37 11.24 -0.31
CA PRO A 104 -0.06 12.67 -0.17
C PRO A 104 1.30 13.06 -0.73
N ASP A 105 2.34 12.30 -0.41
CA ASP A 105 3.73 12.61 -0.79
C ASP A 105 4.00 12.39 -2.28
N THR A 106 3.30 11.43 -2.87
CA THR A 106 3.42 11.10 -4.30
C THR A 106 2.66 12.07 -5.21
N LEU A 107 1.60 12.72 -4.70
CA LEU A 107 0.76 13.64 -5.48
C LEU A 107 1.37 15.04 -5.69
N ASN A 108 2.63 15.25 -5.29
CA ASN A 108 3.42 16.41 -5.69
C ASN A 108 3.90 16.26 -7.15
N ALA A 109 3.77 17.29 -7.99
CA ALA A 109 4.16 17.22 -9.41
C ALA A 109 5.65 16.86 -9.64
N LYS A 110 6.53 17.33 -8.76
CA LYS A 110 7.98 17.03 -8.82
C LYS A 110 8.25 15.58 -8.46
N THR A 111 7.67 15.09 -7.36
CA THR A 111 7.80 13.68 -6.93
C THR A 111 7.18 12.74 -7.97
N TRP A 112 5.99 13.07 -8.46
CA TRP A 112 5.32 12.27 -9.49
C TRP A 112 6.17 12.11 -10.75
N SER A 113 6.72 13.22 -11.26
CA SER A 113 7.50 13.21 -12.50
C SER A 113 8.85 12.52 -12.37
N LYS A 114 9.53 12.66 -11.22
CA LYS A 114 10.87 12.12 -11.02
C LYS A 114 10.88 10.69 -10.48
N GLU A 115 9.93 10.35 -9.63
CA GLU A 115 9.98 9.09 -8.87
C GLU A 115 8.86 8.16 -9.35
N VAL A 116 7.59 8.58 -9.21
CA VAL A 116 6.44 7.71 -9.48
C VAL A 116 6.41 7.21 -10.92
N LEU A 117 6.65 8.10 -11.90
CA LEU A 117 6.68 7.75 -13.32
C LEU A 117 7.79 6.74 -13.67
N ASN A 118 8.95 6.85 -13.04
CA ASN A 118 10.09 5.96 -13.30
C ASN A 118 9.95 4.62 -12.56
N PHE A 119 9.34 4.67 -11.37
CA PHE A 119 9.21 3.53 -10.50
C PHE A 119 8.02 2.63 -10.87
N CYS A 120 6.85 3.21 -11.14
CA CYS A 120 5.61 2.48 -11.28
C CYS A 120 5.18 2.30 -12.75
N PRO A 121 5.25 1.09 -13.32
CA PRO A 121 4.85 0.83 -14.72
C PRO A 121 3.33 0.91 -14.94
N GLY A 122 2.54 1.07 -13.87
CA GLY A 122 1.09 1.21 -13.94
C GLY A 122 0.60 2.63 -14.24
N VAL A 123 1.48 3.63 -14.14
CA VAL A 123 1.13 5.01 -14.52
C VAL A 123 0.91 5.09 -16.03
N ASN A 124 -0.07 5.87 -16.45
CA ASN A 124 -0.52 5.99 -17.83
C ASN A 124 -1.12 4.72 -18.44
N LYS A 125 -1.50 3.74 -17.62
CA LYS A 125 -2.17 2.49 -18.05
C LYS A 125 -3.60 2.41 -17.53
N GLY A 126 -4.43 1.59 -18.17
CA GLY A 126 -5.80 1.30 -17.77
C GLY A 126 -6.71 2.52 -17.62
N ARG A 127 -7.53 2.52 -16.55
CA ARG A 127 -8.63 3.49 -16.39
C ARG A 127 -8.13 4.87 -16.00
N LEU A 128 -8.90 5.89 -16.37
CA LEU A 128 -8.72 7.25 -15.88
C LEU A 128 -9.34 7.39 -14.48
N TYR A 129 -8.57 7.91 -13.53
CA TYR A 129 -9.05 8.34 -12.22
C TYR A 129 -9.28 9.85 -12.28
N SER A 130 -10.49 10.29 -11.99
CA SER A 130 -10.83 11.71 -11.91
C SER A 130 -10.13 12.38 -10.73
N LYS A 131 -10.02 13.71 -10.77
CA LYS A 131 -9.52 14.50 -9.63
C LYS A 131 -10.23 14.14 -8.32
N LYS A 132 -11.56 14.02 -8.37
CA LYS A 132 -12.37 13.67 -7.20
C LYS A 132 -11.99 12.31 -6.63
N GLU A 133 -11.87 11.29 -7.47
CA GLU A 133 -11.44 9.95 -7.02
C GLU A 133 -10.01 9.97 -6.44
N ILE A 134 -9.09 10.70 -7.06
CA ILE A 134 -7.71 10.83 -6.55
C ILE A 134 -7.70 11.48 -5.17
N GLU A 135 -8.48 12.55 -4.99
CA GLU A 135 -8.61 13.25 -3.71
C GLU A 135 -9.27 12.37 -2.64
N GLU A 136 -10.28 11.57 -3.00
CA GLU A 136 -10.92 10.59 -2.10
C GLU A 136 -9.96 9.49 -1.66
N ILE A 137 -9.18 8.92 -2.60
CA ILE A 137 -8.18 7.87 -2.29
C ILE A 137 -7.05 8.44 -1.42
N CYS A 138 -6.58 9.65 -1.73
CA CYS A 138 -5.58 10.34 -0.93
C CYS A 138 -6.08 10.63 0.50
N LEU A 139 -7.35 11.03 0.64
CA LEU A 139 -7.97 11.24 1.94
C LEU A 139 -8.12 9.92 2.72
N GLU A 140 -8.46 8.81 2.05
CA GLU A 140 -8.49 7.48 2.68
C GLU A 140 -7.13 7.13 3.29
N GLU A 141 -6.04 7.39 2.56
CA GLU A 141 -4.67 7.19 3.03
C GLU A 141 -4.35 8.07 4.25
N GLN A 142 -4.64 9.37 4.17
CA GLN A 142 -4.37 10.31 5.27
C GLN A 142 -5.13 9.95 6.55
N ILE A 143 -6.37 9.46 6.42
CA ILE A 143 -7.16 9.02 7.57
C ILE A 143 -6.54 7.75 8.17
N ALA A 144 -6.12 6.79 7.34
CA ALA A 144 -5.48 5.57 7.80
C ALA A 144 -4.14 5.86 8.51
N GLU A 145 -3.30 6.70 7.91
CA GLU A 145 -2.03 7.15 8.50
C GLU A 145 -2.23 7.80 9.86
N LYS A 146 -3.21 8.72 9.98
CA LYS A 146 -3.57 9.34 11.26
C LYS A 146 -4.11 8.34 12.28
N GLU A 147 -4.81 7.28 11.87
CA GLU A 147 -5.23 6.22 12.80
C GLU A 147 -4.02 5.41 13.29
N ILE A 148 -3.09 5.10 12.39
CA ILE A 148 -1.92 4.25 12.66
C ILE A 148 -0.94 4.94 13.61
N PHE A 149 -0.65 6.23 13.41
CA PHE A 149 0.41 6.97 14.11
C PHE A 149 -0.12 7.96 15.18
N ARG A 150 -1.33 7.69 15.69
CA ARG A 150 -1.91 8.39 16.83
C ARG A 150 -1.26 8.05 18.16
#